data_AF-A0A1I7T4W5-F1
#
_entry.id   AF-A0A1I7T4W5-F1
#
_cell.length_a   1.000
_cell.length_b   1.000
_cell.length_c   1.000
_cell.angle_alpha   90.00
_cell.angle_beta   90.00
_cell.angle_gamma   90.00
#
_symmetry.space_group_name_H-M   'P 1'
#
loop_
_entity.id
_entity.type
_entity.pdbx_description
1 polymer ?
#
loop_
_entity_poly.entity_id
_entity_poly.type
_entity_poly.pdbx_seq_one_letter_code
_entity_poly.pdbx_strand_id
1 'polypeptide(L)'
;MSTPKRTSPNGKQRLLSFLRGLLDDPTHSNIIIWTNQTEQEFQLLKPHKVAELWGSATGNPQMNYDKMSRGLRYFYTNNTLKKMPGKNSGYQFLDGNVTSMDVKLLNFAGINTSPVNNFNVSSFIGANNRFFVTSSG
;
A
#
# COMPACT_ATOMS: atom_id res chain seq x y z
N MET A 1 20.59 6.46 -32.36
CA MET A 1 19.23 6.31 -31.79
C MET A 1 19.37 6.12 -30.29
N SER A 2 19.13 7.17 -29.50
CA SER A 2 19.24 7.12 -28.03
C SER A 2 17.85 6.95 -27.43
N THR A 3 17.56 5.79 -26.87
CA THR A 3 16.26 5.51 -26.23
C THR A 3 16.05 6.44 -25.03
N PRO A 4 14.87 7.06 -24.87
CA PRO A 4 14.62 7.95 -23.74
C PRO A 4 14.56 7.12 -22.45
N LYS A 5 15.48 7.42 -21.53
CA LYS A 5 15.46 6.93 -20.16
C LYS A 5 14.21 7.50 -19.50
N ARG A 6 13.11 6.73 -19.49
CA ARG A 6 11.85 7.12 -18.83
C ARG A 6 12.10 7.28 -17.32
N THR A 7 12.53 8.46 -16.91
CA THR A 7 12.43 8.91 -15.53
C THR A 7 10.96 9.14 -15.22
N SER A 8 10.29 8.09 -14.75
CA SER A 8 8.93 8.23 -14.23
C SER A 8 8.98 8.93 -12.87
N PRO A 9 8.14 9.95 -12.62
CA PRO A 9 8.13 10.73 -11.38
C PRO A 9 7.94 9.90 -10.09
N ASN A 10 7.43 8.66 -10.18
CA ASN A 10 6.95 7.88 -9.03
C ASN A 10 7.66 6.53 -8.80
N GLY A 11 8.99 6.45 -9.00
CA GLY A 11 9.75 5.19 -8.86
C GLY A 11 9.55 4.44 -7.53
N LYS A 12 9.12 5.13 -6.46
CA LYS A 12 8.84 4.56 -5.13
C LYS A 12 7.46 3.88 -5.07
N GLN A 13 6.39 4.58 -5.45
CA GLN A 13 5.02 4.05 -5.42
C GLN A 13 4.86 2.80 -6.33
N ARG A 14 5.70 2.71 -7.37
CA ARG A 14 5.77 1.55 -8.26
C ARG A 14 6.24 0.27 -7.57
N LEU A 15 7.12 0.32 -6.56
CA LEU A 15 7.59 -0.89 -5.88
C LEU A 15 6.48 -1.52 -5.04
N LEU A 16 5.74 -0.73 -4.25
CA LEU A 16 4.64 -1.26 -3.43
C LEU A 16 3.51 -1.80 -4.31
N SER A 17 3.16 -1.07 -5.39
CA SER A 17 2.17 -1.53 -6.37
C SER A 17 2.59 -2.84 -7.04
N PHE A 18 3.87 -2.99 -7.35
CA PHE A 18 4.44 -4.23 -7.89
C PHE A 18 4.34 -5.38 -6.90
N LEU A 19 4.68 -5.17 -5.63
CA LEU A 19 4.59 -6.22 -4.61
C LEU A 19 3.15 -6.67 -4.37
N ARG A 20 2.18 -5.74 -4.39
CA ARG A 20 0.75 -6.08 -4.36
C ARG A 20 0.34 -6.92 -5.57
N GLY A 21 0.75 -6.53 -6.77
CA GLY A 21 0.47 -7.31 -7.98
C GLY A 21 1.01 -8.74 -7.91
N LEU A 22 2.20 -8.95 -7.32
CA LEU A 22 2.71 -10.30 -7.10
C LEU A 22 1.94 -11.08 -6.02
N LEU A 23 1.38 -10.38 -5.04
CA LEU A 23 0.59 -10.98 -3.95
C LEU A 23 -0.83 -11.34 -4.37
N ASP A 24 -1.40 -10.60 -5.33
CA ASP A 24 -2.72 -10.86 -5.90
C ASP A 24 -2.70 -12.03 -6.91
N ASP A 25 -1.54 -12.33 -7.49
CA ASP A 25 -1.36 -13.47 -8.40
C ASP A 25 -0.92 -14.73 -7.64
N PRO A 26 -1.78 -15.77 -7.52
CA PRO A 26 -1.46 -16.99 -6.79
C PRO A 26 -0.32 -17.80 -7.44
N THR A 27 0.02 -17.56 -8.71
CA THR A 27 1.16 -18.22 -9.39
C THR A 27 2.50 -17.86 -8.76
N HIS A 28 2.56 -16.76 -8.01
CA HIS A 28 3.75 -16.25 -7.31
C HIS A 28 3.79 -16.58 -5.81
N SER A 29 2.84 -17.40 -5.32
CA SER A 29 2.76 -17.85 -3.92
C SER A 29 4.03 -18.54 -3.40
N ASN A 30 4.87 -19.07 -4.29
CA ASN A 30 6.15 -19.70 -3.97
C ASN A 30 7.31 -18.72 -3.72
N ILE A 31 7.14 -17.43 -4.04
CA ILE A 31 8.17 -16.38 -3.88
C ILE A 31 7.73 -15.26 -2.93
N ILE A 32 6.42 -14.99 -2.84
CA ILE A 32 5.82 -13.98 -1.97
C ILE A 32 4.40 -14.43 -1.59
N ILE A 33 4.00 -14.23 -0.35
CA ILE A 33 2.69 -14.69 0.14
C ILE A 33 2.13 -13.78 1.22
N TRP A 34 0.81 -13.65 1.26
CA TRP A 34 0.09 -13.10 2.41
C TRP A 34 0.23 -14.06 3.60
N THR A 35 0.80 -13.62 4.71
CA THR A 35 0.77 -14.37 5.96
C THR A 35 -0.50 -14.07 6.75
N ASN A 36 -1.04 -12.86 6.59
CA ASN A 36 -2.35 -12.47 7.08
C ASN A 36 -2.91 -11.38 6.16
N GLN A 37 -3.87 -11.74 5.30
CA GLN A 37 -4.42 -10.81 4.31
C GLN A 37 -5.28 -9.70 4.96
N THR A 38 -6.00 -10.03 6.04
CA THR A 38 -6.83 -9.06 6.79
C THR A 38 -5.97 -7.96 7.41
N GLU A 39 -4.84 -8.35 8.01
CA GLU A 39 -3.88 -7.42 8.61
C GLU A 39 -2.88 -6.85 7.60
N GLN A 40 -3.01 -7.18 6.31
CA GLN A 40 -2.08 -6.80 5.25
C GLN A 40 -0.62 -7.21 5.53
N GLU A 41 -0.41 -8.32 6.22
CA GLU A 41 0.91 -8.90 6.47
C GLU A 41 1.31 -9.87 5.36
N PHE A 42 2.51 -9.69 4.84
CA PHE A 42 3.09 -10.57 3.84
C PHE A 42 4.55 -10.90 4.13
N GLN A 43 5.03 -11.94 3.46
CA GLN A 43 6.41 -12.38 3.55
C GLN A 43 6.99 -12.68 2.18
N LEU A 44 8.22 -12.24 1.96
CA LEU A 44 9.03 -12.65 0.80
C LEU A 44 9.69 -13.98 1.13
N LEU A 45 9.18 -15.08 0.56
CA LEU A 45 9.75 -16.42 0.71
C LEU A 45 11.08 -16.55 -0.03
N LYS A 46 11.17 -15.97 -1.23
CA LYS A 46 12.39 -15.93 -2.06
C LYS A 46 12.72 -14.50 -2.45
N PRO A 47 13.35 -13.72 -1.55
CA PRO A 47 13.60 -12.30 -1.77
C PRO A 47 14.44 -11.98 -3.01
N HIS A 48 15.37 -12.87 -3.36
CA HIS A 48 16.20 -12.76 -4.56
C HIS A 48 15.38 -12.83 -5.85
N LYS A 49 14.41 -13.75 -5.95
CA LYS A 49 13.52 -13.87 -7.12
C LYS A 49 12.60 -12.68 -7.27
N VAL A 50 12.07 -12.18 -6.15
CA VAL A 50 11.23 -10.97 -6.19
C VAL A 50 12.03 -9.76 -6.71
N ALA A 51 13.30 -9.62 -6.29
CA ALA A 51 14.16 -8.55 -6.78
C ALA A 51 14.53 -8.71 -8.27
N GLU A 52 14.72 -9.93 -8.75
CA GLU A 52 14.94 -10.24 -10.18
C GLU A 52 13.73 -9.82 -11.03
N LEU A 53 12.51 -10.20 -10.60
CA LEU A 53 11.26 -9.79 -11.26
C LEU A 53 11.08 -8.27 -11.23
N TRP A 54 11.41 -7.61 -10.12
CA TRP A 54 11.38 -6.15 -10.03
C TRP A 54 12.39 -5.51 -10.99
N GLY A 55 13.59 -6.08 -11.10
CA GLY A 55 14.60 -5.67 -12.07
C GLY A 55 14.09 -5.77 -13.51
N SER A 56 13.47 -6.90 -13.86
CA SER A 56 12.83 -7.11 -15.17
C SER A 56 11.73 -6.06 -15.44
N ALA A 57 10.82 -5.85 -14.47
CA ALA A 57 9.72 -4.90 -14.59
C ALA A 57 10.18 -3.44 -14.73
N THR A 58 11.35 -3.09 -14.18
CA THR A 58 11.92 -1.75 -14.24
C THR A 58 13.00 -1.57 -15.32
N GLY A 59 13.37 -2.65 -16.03
CA GLY A 59 14.47 -2.64 -17.00
C GLY A 59 15.86 -2.46 -16.34
N ASN A 60 16.01 -2.84 -15.07
CA ASN A 60 17.27 -2.80 -14.33
C ASN A 60 17.76 -4.22 -13.99
N PRO A 61 18.58 -4.87 -14.84
CA PRO A 61 19.05 -6.24 -14.61
C PRO A 61 20.02 -6.37 -13.44
N GLN A 62 20.57 -5.28 -12.93
CA GLN A 62 21.47 -5.25 -11.77
C GLN A 62 20.71 -5.05 -10.44
N MET A 63 19.38 -5.13 -10.47
CA MET A 63 18.55 -5.12 -9.28
C MET A 63 18.76 -6.37 -8.46
N ASN A 64 18.91 -6.20 -7.14
CA ASN A 64 19.01 -7.29 -6.18
C ASN A 64 18.22 -6.95 -4.92
N TYR A 65 18.13 -7.90 -4.00
CA TYR A 65 17.34 -7.71 -2.78
C TYR A 65 17.88 -6.59 -1.89
N ASP A 66 19.20 -6.41 -1.77
CA ASP A 66 19.78 -5.35 -0.94
C ASP A 66 19.39 -3.95 -1.43
N LYS A 67 19.44 -3.74 -2.76
CA LYS A 67 19.02 -2.48 -3.39
C LYS A 67 17.51 -2.28 -3.30
N MET A 68 16.72 -3.33 -3.55
CA MET A 68 15.26 -3.28 -3.46
C MET A 68 14.78 -3.00 -2.02
N SER A 69 15.39 -3.68 -1.04
CA SER A 69 15.06 -3.53 0.38
C SER A 69 15.44 -2.14 0.90
N ARG A 70 16.43 -1.47 0.29
CA ARG A 70 16.68 -0.04 0.55
C ARG A 70 15.48 0.82 0.20
N GLY A 71 14.79 0.50 -0.91
CA GLY A 71 13.51 1.06 -1.30
C GLY A 71 12.43 0.82 -0.24
N LEU A 72 12.30 -0.42 0.23
CA LEU A 72 11.34 -0.80 1.27
C LEU A 72 11.53 -0.01 2.57
N ARG A 73 12.78 0.21 2.97
CA ARG A 73 13.11 0.97 4.19
C ARG A 73 12.62 2.42 4.15
N TYR A 74 12.54 3.04 2.97
CA TYR A 74 11.99 4.40 2.88
C TYR A 74 10.50 4.46 3.24
N PHE A 75 9.77 3.35 3.11
CA PHE A 75 8.35 3.29 3.46
C PHE A 75 8.09 3.11 4.96
N TYR A 76 9.14 2.93 5.76
CA TYR A 76 8.98 2.87 7.22
C TYR A 76 8.69 4.27 7.78
N THR A 77 9.43 5.28 7.31
CA THR A 77 9.33 6.65 7.83
C THR A 77 8.04 7.35 7.44
N ASN A 78 7.44 6.99 6.30
CA ASN A 78 6.16 7.55 5.86
C ASN A 78 4.95 6.70 6.31
N ASN A 79 5.15 5.72 7.19
CA ASN A 79 4.12 4.81 7.69
C ASN A 79 3.29 4.15 6.57
N THR A 80 3.89 3.86 5.41
CA THR A 80 3.22 3.08 4.36
C THR A 80 3.51 1.58 4.50
N LEU A 81 4.67 1.23 5.05
CA LEU A 81 5.09 -0.15 5.27
C LEU A 81 5.72 -0.29 6.65
N LYS A 82 5.45 -1.40 7.33
CA LYS A 82 6.11 -1.78 8.59
C LYS A 82 6.97 -3.02 8.37
N LYS A 83 8.15 -3.03 8.99
CA LYS A 83 8.97 -4.24 9.08
C LYS A 83 8.50 -5.10 10.26
N MET A 84 8.23 -6.37 10.02
CA MET A 84 7.87 -7.31 11.08
C MET A 84 9.13 -7.81 11.79
N PRO A 85 9.31 -7.56 13.11
CA PRO A 85 10.43 -8.12 13.86
C PRO A 85 10.28 -9.64 13.98
N GLY A 86 11.40 -10.37 13.99
CA GLY A 86 11.41 -11.83 14.12
C GLY A 86 11.01 -12.63 12.86
N LYS A 87 10.45 -11.99 11.82
CA LYS A 87 10.18 -12.63 10.52
C LYS A 87 11.22 -12.23 9.48
N ASN A 88 12.02 -13.19 9.00
CA ASN A 88 12.94 -12.95 7.89
C ASN A 88 12.13 -12.51 6.66
N SER A 89 12.42 -11.29 6.18
CA SER A 89 11.73 -10.69 5.03
C SER A 89 10.19 -10.59 5.16
N GLY A 90 9.68 -10.49 6.39
CA GLY A 90 8.27 -10.18 6.67
C GLY A 90 7.99 -8.67 6.73
N TYR A 91 6.81 -8.27 6.25
CA TYR A 91 6.37 -6.88 6.11
C TYR A 91 4.85 -6.76 6.29
N GLN A 92 4.39 -5.55 6.56
CA GLN A 92 2.96 -5.23 6.66
C GLN A 92 2.66 -3.92 5.94
N PHE A 93 1.67 -3.89 5.05
CA PHE A 93 1.18 -2.63 4.49
C PHE A 93 0.31 -1.93 5.53
N LEU A 94 0.55 -0.64 5.75
CA LEU A 94 -0.15 0.15 6.77
C LEU A 94 -1.28 1.03 6.20
N ASP A 95 -1.50 0.98 4.89
CA ASP A 95 -2.51 1.77 4.18
C ASP A 95 -3.90 1.09 4.10
N GLY A 96 -4.01 -0.20 4.48
CA GLY A 96 -5.27 -0.95 4.45
C GLY A 96 -6.19 -0.73 5.66
N ASN A 97 -5.71 -0.07 6.72
CA ASN A 97 -6.51 0.33 7.88
C ASN A 97 -6.53 1.85 7.91
N VAL A 98 -7.59 2.48 7.38
CA VAL A 98 -7.85 3.94 7.27
C VAL A 98 -6.55 4.75 7.16
N THR A 99 -6.16 5.12 5.93
CA THR A 99 -4.83 5.68 5.68
C THR A 99 -4.45 6.68 6.77
N SER A 100 -3.24 6.57 7.34
CA SER A 100 -2.81 7.54 8.37
C SER A 100 -2.82 8.99 7.86
N MET A 101 -2.95 9.20 6.54
CA MET A 101 -3.33 10.49 5.95
C MET A 101 -4.81 10.82 6.19
N ASP A 102 -5.74 9.90 5.94
CA ASP A 102 -7.16 10.07 6.23
C ASP A 102 -7.42 10.22 7.74
N VAL A 103 -6.80 9.45 8.64
CA VAL A 103 -6.96 9.65 10.09
C VAL A 103 -6.43 11.01 10.53
N LYS A 104 -5.29 11.46 9.97
CA LYS A 104 -4.78 12.81 10.23
C LYS A 104 -5.73 13.88 9.68
N LEU A 105 -6.20 13.74 8.45
CA LEU A 105 -7.14 14.67 7.82
C LEU A 105 -8.49 14.72 8.55
N LEU A 106 -9.01 13.58 9.00
CA LEU A 106 -10.24 13.47 9.80
C LEU A 106 -10.07 14.10 11.18
N ASN A 107 -8.91 13.93 11.82
CA ASN A 107 -8.59 14.56 13.10
C ASN A 107 -8.39 16.08 12.95
N PHE A 108 -7.74 16.55 11.88
CA PHE A 108 -7.63 17.97 11.54
C PHE A 108 -8.99 18.60 11.18
N ALA A 109 -9.92 17.83 10.62
CA ALA A 109 -11.30 18.24 10.36
C ALA A 109 -12.20 18.20 11.63
N GLY A 110 -11.65 17.87 12.80
CA GLY A 110 -12.37 17.84 14.08
C GLY A 110 -13.30 16.64 14.27
N ILE A 111 -13.20 15.60 13.45
CA ILE A 111 -14.00 14.38 13.59
C ILE A 111 -13.25 13.41 14.53
N ASN A 112 -13.67 13.36 15.80
CA ASN A 112 -13.15 12.41 16.79
C ASN A 112 -13.67 10.99 16.51
N THR A 113 -12.97 10.21 15.68
CA THR A 113 -13.22 8.77 15.60
C THR A 113 -12.31 8.05 16.60
N SER A 114 -12.83 7.74 17.78
CA SER A 114 -12.20 6.77 18.68
C SER A 114 -12.05 5.42 17.95
N PRO A 115 -11.03 4.61 18.27
CA PRO A 115 -10.82 3.30 17.65
C PRO A 115 -11.84 2.32 18.24
N VAL A 116 -13.11 2.48 17.88
CA VAL A 116 -14.13 1.48 18.14
C VAL A 116 -14.29 0.72 16.85
N ASN A 117 -13.86 -0.54 16.90
CA ASN A 117 -14.20 -1.58 15.95
C ASN A 117 -15.65 -1.42 15.48
N ASN A 118 -15.85 -1.50 14.16
CA ASN A 118 -17.14 -1.57 13.47
C ASN A 118 -17.73 -0.22 12.98
N PHE A 119 -17.29 0.26 11.81
CA PHE A 119 -18.11 1.14 10.97
C PHE A 119 -18.25 0.56 9.57
N ASN A 120 -19.46 0.10 9.28
CA ASN A 120 -19.92 -0.34 7.97
C ASN A 120 -20.11 0.90 7.09
N VAL A 121 -19.33 1.02 6.02
CA VAL A 121 -19.24 2.18 5.11
C VAL A 121 -20.47 2.41 4.21
N SER A 122 -21.54 1.65 4.39
CA SER A 122 -22.70 1.65 3.49
C SER A 122 -23.73 2.77 3.73
N SER A 123 -23.57 3.65 4.74
CA SER A 123 -24.60 4.63 5.14
C SER A 123 -24.37 6.08 4.70
N PHE A 124 -23.28 6.41 3.99
CA PHE A 124 -22.97 7.82 3.65
C PHE A 124 -23.12 8.20 2.17
N ILE A 125 -23.48 7.27 1.28
CA ILE A 125 -23.89 7.63 -0.08
C ILE A 125 -25.42 7.78 -0.09
N GLY A 126 -25.90 8.91 0.44
CA GLY A 126 -27.34 9.11 0.54
C GLY A 126 -27.80 10.45 1.06
N ALA A 127 -27.13 11.56 0.76
CA ALA A 127 -27.69 12.90 1.01
C ALA A 127 -26.95 14.00 0.24
N ASN A 128 -27.07 14.02 -1.07
CA ASN A 128 -26.86 15.25 -1.84
C ASN A 128 -28.10 15.50 -2.69
N ASN A 129 -29.13 16.07 -2.08
CA ASN A 129 -30.01 16.97 -2.81
C ASN A 129 -30.31 18.20 -1.95
N ARG A 130 -29.86 19.32 -2.49
CA ARG A 130 -29.80 20.65 -1.92
C ARG A 130 -31.13 21.39 -2.18
N PHE A 131 -31.61 22.09 -1.14
CA PHE A 131 -32.46 23.30 -1.16
C PHE A 131 -33.77 23.31 -1.96
N PHE A 132 -34.91 23.50 -1.28
CA PHE A 132 -35.68 24.76 -1.26
C PHE A 132 -36.56 24.81 0.00
N VAL A 133 -36.68 26.01 0.57
CA VAL A 133 -37.44 26.39 1.77
C VAL A 133 -38.83 26.92 1.34
N THR A 134 -39.74 27.01 2.33
CA THR A 134 -41.10 27.62 2.37
C THR A 134 -42.23 26.69 1.97
N SER A 135 -43.44 26.70 2.55
CA SER A 135 -44.03 27.24 3.78
C SER A 135 -45.46 26.64 3.82
N SER A 136 -45.96 26.35 5.02
CA SER A 136 -47.38 26.32 5.43
C SER A 136 -48.51 26.22 4.38
N GLY A 137 -49.40 25.22 4.57
CA GLY A 137 -50.73 25.15 3.95
C GLY A 137 -51.27 23.73 3.93
#